data_AF-Q6CPJ2-F1
#
_entry.id   AF-Q6CPJ2-F1
#
_cell.length_a   1.000
_cell.length_b   1.000
_cell.length_c   1.000
_cell.angle_alpha   90.00
_cell.angle_beta   90.00
_cell.angle_gamma   90.00
#
_symmetry.space_group_name_H-M   'P 1'
#
loop_
_entity.id
_entity.type
_entity.pdbx_description
1 polymer ?
#
loop_
_entity_poly.entity_id
_entity_poly.type
_entity_poly.pdbx_seq_one_letter_code
_entity_poly.pdbx_strand_id
1 'polypeptide(L)'
;MPATGASKTQILHMYKEFIRNASKIQNYNFREYFLRRARESFRANKNVENPEKISELLSEAEKDLGVLKRQSVISNMYTFDKLVVEPLKKR
;
A
#
# COMPACT_ATOMS: atom_id res chain seq x y z
N MET A 1 13.11 26.65 9.20
CA MET A 1 12.61 26.22 7.88
C MET A 1 11.13 25.93 8.04
N PRO A 2 10.21 26.63 7.36
CA PRO A 2 8.80 26.30 7.49
C PRO A 2 8.59 24.91 6.87
N ALA A 3 8.07 23.97 7.66
CA ALA A 3 7.69 22.67 7.16
C ALA A 3 6.55 22.88 6.15
N THR A 4 6.88 22.87 4.86
CA THR A 4 5.88 22.81 3.80
C THR A 4 5.10 21.52 3.99
N GLY A 5 3.88 21.64 4.51
CA GLY A 5 2.98 20.51 4.71
C GLY A 5 2.93 19.66 3.45
N ALA A 6 2.98 18.34 3.61
CA ALA A 6 3.12 17.44 2.48
C ALA A 6 2.07 17.70 1.40
N SER A 7 2.52 17.79 0.16
CA SER A 7 1.66 18.11 -0.96
C SER A 7 0.65 16.99 -1.18
N LYS A 8 -0.60 17.35 -1.48
CA LYS A 8 -1.65 16.41 -1.90
C LYS A 8 -1.18 15.46 -3.01
N THR A 9 -0.32 15.95 -3.90
CA THR A 9 0.30 15.15 -4.97
C THR A 9 1.22 14.06 -4.42
N GLN A 10 2.02 14.34 -3.38
CA GLN A 10 2.89 13.35 -2.73
C GLN A 10 2.06 12.25 -2.06
N ILE A 11 0.99 12.62 -1.34
CA ILE A 11 0.09 11.66 -0.69
C ILE A 11 -0.57 10.74 -1.73
N LEU A 12 -1.07 11.30 -2.84
CA LEU A 12 -1.67 10.52 -3.92
C LEU A 12 -0.66 9.62 -4.64
N HIS A 13 0.58 10.09 -4.81
CA HIS A 13 1.67 9.28 -5.35
C HIS A 13 1.97 8.09 -4.43
N MET A 14 2.08 8.34 -3.13
CA MET A 14 2.31 7.31 -2.13
C MET A 14 1.20 6.25 -2.16
N TYR A 15 -0.05 6.68 -2.17
CA TYR A 15 -1.20 5.76 -2.28
C TYR A 15 -1.12 4.87 -3.53
N LYS A 16 -0.79 5.45 -4.69
CA LYS A 16 -0.62 4.67 -5.93
C LYS A 16 0.52 3.67 -5.83
N GLU A 17 1.62 4.03 -5.17
CA GLU A 17 2.74 3.11 -4.93
C GLU A 17 2.32 1.93 -4.03
N PHE A 18 1.53 2.16 -2.98
CA PHE A 18 0.97 1.08 -2.16
C PHE A 18 0.12 0.12 -2.99
N ILE A 19 -0.85 0.64 -3.73
CA ILE A 19 -1.75 -0.18 -4.56
C ILE A 19 -0.96 -0.97 -5.61
N ARG A 20 0.02 -0.34 -6.25
CA ARG A 20 0.87 -0.96 -7.27
C ARG A 20 1.70 -2.11 -6.71
N ASN A 21 2.33 -1.93 -5.55
CA ASN A 21 3.17 -2.98 -4.95
C ASN A 21 2.32 -4.09 -4.31
N ALA A 22 1.19 -3.77 -3.68
CA ALA A 22 0.26 -4.78 -3.17
C ALA A 22 -0.29 -5.67 -4.29
N SER A 23 -0.63 -5.09 -5.46
CA SER A 23 -1.16 -5.84 -6.61
C SER A 23 -0.17 -6.86 -7.19
N LYS A 24 1.14 -6.69 -6.96
CA LYS A 24 2.20 -7.60 -7.42
C LYS A 24 2.40 -8.82 -6.52
N ILE A 25 1.72 -8.89 -5.38
CA ILE A 25 1.76 -10.06 -4.49
C ILE A 25 0.96 -11.18 -5.13
N GLN A 26 1.57 -12.36 -5.26
CA GLN A 26 0.95 -13.52 -5.93
C GLN A 26 -0.14 -14.15 -5.06
N ASN A 27 0.13 -14.32 -3.76
CA ASN A 27 -0.82 -14.90 -2.83
C ASN A 27 -2.08 -14.03 -2.72
N TYR A 28 -3.23 -14.62 -3.03
CA TYR A 28 -4.53 -13.93 -3.02
C TYR A 28 -4.84 -13.25 -1.69
N ASN A 29 -4.71 -13.96 -0.58
CA ASN A 29 -5.07 -13.45 0.75
C ASN A 29 -4.23 -12.24 1.11
N PHE A 30 -2.92 -12.30 0.87
CA PHE A 30 -2.03 -11.18 1.15
C PHE A 30 -2.28 -10.00 0.22
N ARG A 31 -2.43 -10.23 -1.08
CA ARG A 31 -2.74 -9.17 -2.04
C ARG A 31 -4.01 -8.42 -1.63
N GLU A 32 -5.10 -9.13 -1.37
CA GLU A 32 -6.38 -8.51 -0.98
C GLU A 32 -6.29 -7.80 0.38
N TYR A 33 -5.60 -8.41 1.36
CA TYR A 33 -5.37 -7.77 2.65
C TYR A 33 -4.64 -6.43 2.51
N PHE A 34 -3.49 -6.40 1.81
CA PHE A 34 -2.71 -5.18 1.65
C PHE A 34 -3.45 -4.12 0.83
N LEU A 35 -4.18 -4.51 -0.22
CA LEU A 35 -5.02 -3.60 -0.99
C LEU A 35 -6.12 -2.98 -0.13
N ARG A 36 -6.82 -3.79 0.67
CA ARG A 36 -7.86 -3.30 1.59
C ARG A 36 -7.26 -2.37 2.65
N ARG A 37 -6.19 -2.80 3.32
CA ARG A 37 -5.50 -2.03 4.36
C ARG A 37 -5.03 -0.67 3.85
N ALA A 38 -4.41 -0.62 2.65
CA ALA A 38 -4.02 0.64 2.04
C ALA A 38 -5.23 1.56 1.77
N ARG A 39 -6.33 1.04 1.21
CA ARG A 39 -7.54 1.84 0.98
C ARG A 39 -8.15 2.38 2.28
N GLU A 40 -8.26 1.54 3.29
CA GLU A 40 -8.83 1.90 4.59
C GLU A 40 -7.98 2.93 5.31
N SER A 41 -6.66 2.73 5.41
CA SER A 41 -5.76 3.66 6.09
C SER A 41 -5.74 5.05 5.45
N PHE A 42 -5.68 5.13 4.11
CA PHE A 42 -5.70 6.43 3.42
C PHE A 42 -7.07 7.11 3.50
N ARG A 43 -8.17 6.35 3.51
CA ARG A 43 -9.52 6.91 3.70
C ARG A 43 -9.74 7.42 5.11
N ALA A 44 -9.30 6.67 6.12
CA ALA A 44 -9.43 7.04 7.53
C ALA A 44 -8.69 8.35 7.85
N ASN A 45 -7.54 8.58 7.22
CA ASN A 45 -6.72 9.77 7.44
C ASN A 45 -6.98 10.93 6.45
N LYS A 46 -8.02 10.83 5.61
CA LYS A 46 -8.29 11.81 4.53
C LYS A 46 -8.50 13.24 5.04
N ASN A 47 -9.13 13.38 6.21
CA ASN A 47 -9.55 14.66 6.77
C ASN A 47 -8.60 15.16 7.88
N VAL A 48 -7.41 14.57 8.00
CA VAL A 48 -6.40 15.06 8.95
C VAL A 48 -5.81 16.35 8.39
N GLU A 49 -5.95 17.45 9.13
CA GLU A 49 -5.48 18.78 8.71
C GLU A 49 -4.21 19.22 9.46
N ASN A 50 -3.90 18.59 10.60
CA ASN A 50 -2.71 18.92 11.38
C ASN A 50 -1.42 18.56 10.60
N PRO A 51 -0.57 19.54 10.22
CA PRO A 51 0.65 19.31 9.44
C PRO A 51 1.65 18.36 10.10
N GLU A 52 1.80 18.43 11.42
CA GLU A 52 2.72 17.55 12.16
C GLU A 52 2.26 16.10 12.09
N LYS A 53 0.94 15.88 12.25
CA LYS A 53 0.35 14.55 12.16
C LYS A 53 0.45 13.98 10.75
N ILE A 54 0.26 14.80 9.73
CA ILE A 54 0.44 14.40 8.32
C ILE A 54 1.89 13.95 8.08
N SER A 55 2.86 14.70 8.61
CA SER A 55 4.29 14.35 8.47
C SER A 55 4.62 13.01 9.14
N GLU A 56 4.12 12.79 10.35
CA GLU A 56 4.28 11.52 11.07
C GLU A 56 3.69 10.33 10.28
N LEU A 57 2.44 10.48 9.81
CA LEU A 57 1.76 9.45 9.02
C LEU A 57 2.48 9.15 7.71
N LEU A 58 3.09 10.16 7.07
CA LEU A 58 3.87 9.94 5.86
C LEU A 58 5.18 9.22 6.14
N SER A 59 5.87 9.55 7.23
CA SER A 59 7.08 8.81 7.63
C SER A 59 6.76 7.35 7.94
N GLU A 60 5.63 7.08 8.59
CA GLU A 60 5.15 5.71 8.80
C GLU A 60 4.82 5.01 7.47
N ALA A 61 4.08 5.69 6.58
CA ALA A 61 3.73 5.16 5.27
C ALA A 61 4.96 4.84 4.40
N GLU A 62 6.04 5.61 4.50
CA GLU A 62 7.29 5.32 3.80
C GLU A 62 7.94 4.02 4.29
N LYS A 63 7.96 3.80 5.62
CA LYS A 63 8.48 2.56 6.21
C LYS A 63 7.66 1.36 5.77
N ASP A 64 6.33 1.48 5.84
CA ASP A 64 5.38 0.45 5.42
C ASP A 64 5.49 0.13 3.93
N LEU A 65 5.65 1.14 3.08
CA LEU A 65 5.88 0.95 1.65
C LEU A 65 7.18 0.17 1.40
N GLY A 66 8.23 0.46 2.18
CA GLY A 66 9.49 -0.29 2.13
C GLY A 66 9.30 -1.77 2.45
N VAL A 67 8.51 -2.08 3.49
CA VAL A 67 8.14 -3.47 3.83
C VAL A 67 7.35 -4.11 2.70
N LEU A 68 6.32 -3.43 2.19
CA LEU A 68 5.46 -3.94 1.13
C LEU A 68 6.23 -4.25 -0.16
N LYS A 69 7.20 -3.40 -0.53
CA LYS A 69 8.09 -3.63 -1.68
C LYS A 69 8.90 -4.92 -1.50
N ARG A 70 9.50 -5.15 -0.34
CA ARG A 70 10.24 -6.39 -0.05
C ARG A 70 9.32 -7.61 -0.08
N GLN A 71 8.14 -7.53 0.53
CA GLN A 71 7.17 -8.62 0.55
C GLN A 71 6.65 -8.96 -0.85
N SER A 72 6.45 -7.96 -1.71
CA SER A 72 6.11 -8.18 -3.11
C SER A 72 7.20 -8.95 -3.87
N VAL A 73 8.48 -8.65 -3.63
CA VAL A 73 9.59 -9.37 -4.26
C VAL A 73 9.65 -10.82 -3.73
N ILE A 74 9.59 -11.01 -2.42
CA ILE A 74 9.61 -12.34 -1.78
C ILE A 74 8.45 -13.20 -2.29
N SER A 75 7.24 -12.63 -2.40
CA SER A 75 6.08 -13.35 -2.92
C SER A 75 6.22 -13.80 -4.36
N ASN A 76 7.09 -13.17 -5.16
CA ASN A 76 7.36 -13.62 -6.53
C ASN A 76 8.48 -14.67 -6.59
N MET A 77 9.36 -14.73 -5.56
CA MET A 77 10.40 -15.76 -5.45
C MET A 77 9.82 -17.10 -4.99
N TYR A 78 8.88 -17.06 -4.05
CA TYR A 78 8.21 -18.24 -3.52
C TYR A 78 6.76 -18.26 -4.01
N THR A 79 6.53 -19.01 -5.08
CA THR A 79 5.20 -19.15 -5.69
C THR A 79 4.39 -20.22 -4.97
N PHE A 80 3.07 -20.09 -5.03
CA PHE A 80 2.12 -21.02 -4.41
C PHE A 80 1.06 -21.39 -5.45
N ASP A 81 0.45 -22.56 -5.26
CA ASP A 81 -0.72 -22.93 -6.04
C ASP A 81 -1.89 -21.98 -5.75
N LYS A 82 -2.72 -21.77 -6.77
CA LYS A 82 -3.89 -20.91 -6.64
C LYS A 82 -4.90 -21.50 -5.67
N LEU A 83 -5.52 -20.63 -4.89
CA LEU A 83 -6.61 -21.02 -4.00
C LEU A 83 -7.89 -21.29 -4.79
N VAL A 84 -8.77 -22.13 -4.25
CA VAL A 84 -10.09 -22.46 -4.85
C VAL A 84 -11.00 -21.24 -5.05
N VAL A 85 -10.77 -20.17 -4.28
CA VAL A 85 -11.52 -18.91 -4.35
C VAL A 85 -11.02 -17.98 -5.45
N GLU A 86 -9.87 -18.27 -6.07
CA GLU A 86 -9.34 -17.43 -7.13
C GLU A 86 -10.10 -17.65 -8.45
N PRO A 87 -10.36 -16.57 -9.22
CA PRO A 87 -11.02 -16.70 -10.50
C PRO A 87 -10.17 -17.55 -11.45
N LEU A 88 -10.82 -18.51 -12.11
CA LEU A 88 -10.22 -19.28 -13.18
C LEU A 88 -9.76 -18.31 -14.27
N LYS A 89 -8.54 -18.50 -14.81
CA LYS A 89 -8.11 -17.76 -16.00
C LYS A 89 -9.16 -18.02 -17.09
N LYS A 90 -9.84 -16.97 -17.54
CA LYS A 90 -10.66 -17.06 -18.75
C LYS A 90 -9.71 -17.48 -19.88
N ARG A 91 -10.04 -18.59 -20.53
CA ARG A 91 -9.32 -19.09 -21.70
C ARG A 91 -9.46 -18.11 -22.86
#